data_AF-A0A940ZF39-F1
#
_entry.id   AF-A0A940ZF39-F1
#
_cell.length_a   1.000
_cell.length_b   1.000
_cell.length_c   1.000
_cell.angle_alpha   90.00
_cell.angle_beta   90.00
_cell.angle_gamma   90.00
#
_symmetry.space_group_name_H-M   'P 1'
#
loop_
_entity.id
_entity.type
_entity.pdbx_description
1 polymer ?
#
loop_
_entity_poly.entity_id
_entity_poly.type
_entity_poly.pdbx_seq_one_letter_code
_entity_poly.pdbx_strand_id
1 'polypeptide(L)' 'MSEGRQISPEDLALQAPLQKSEVMSLKTAKRILERELVQKAYERHKGNISKMEEDLGISRPTLYELMGKIGIRREE' A
#
# COMPACT_ATOMS: atom_id res chain seq x y z
N MET A 1 22.36 -38.15 7.14
CA MET A 1 21.98 -39.46 6.57
C MET A 1 20.52 -39.64 6.93
N SER A 2 19.62 -39.71 5.94
CA SER A 2 18.17 -39.74 6.17
C SER A 2 17.67 -41.19 6.11
N GLU A 3 17.00 -41.67 7.17
CA GLU A 3 16.56 -43.07 7.36
C GLU A 3 15.13 -43.33 6.84
N GLY A 4 14.75 -42.75 5.70
CA GLY A 4 13.42 -42.96 5.13
C GLY A 4 13.35 -42.63 3.64
N ARG A 5 12.45 -43.30 2.92
CA ARG A 5 12.24 -43.15 1.46
C ARG A 5 11.61 -41.81 1.05
N GLN A 6 11.48 -40.85 1.97
CA GLN A 6 10.94 -39.52 1.74
C GLN A 6 11.86 -38.49 2.40
N ILE A 7 12.22 -37.46 1.65
CA ILE A 7 13.09 -36.37 2.08
C ILE A 7 12.21 -35.29 2.73
N SER A 8 12.51 -34.94 3.98
CA SER A 8 11.84 -33.86 4.71
C SER A 8 12.48 -32.50 4.36
N PRO A 9 11.78 -31.36 4.48
CA PRO A 9 12.35 -30.03 4.20
C PRO A 9 13.62 -29.72 5.01
N GLU A 10 13.71 -30.32 6.20
CA GLU A 10 14.83 -30.25 7.13
C GLU A 10 16.11 -30.88 6.54
N ASP A 11 15.96 -31.99 5.79
CA ASP A 11 17.06 -32.65 5.06
C ASP A 11 17.62 -31.76 3.93
N LEU A 12 16.80 -30.84 3.41
CA LEU A 12 17.17 -29.88 2.36
C LEU A 12 17.71 -28.56 2.94
N ALA A 13 17.90 -28.47 4.26
CA ALA A 13 18.23 -27.23 4.97
C ALA A 13 17.30 -26.04 4.63
N LEU A 14 16.05 -26.34 4.25
CA LEU A 14 15.04 -25.33 3.96
C LEU A 14 14.50 -24.82 5.29
N GLN A 15 14.81 -23.58 5.63
CA GLN A 15 14.22 -22.91 6.79
C GLN A 15 12.69 -22.88 6.61
N ALA A 16 11.96 -23.13 7.70
CA ALA A 16 10.49 -23.12 7.72
C ALA A 16 9.96 -21.91 6.94
N PRO A 17 8.86 -22.06 6.17
CA PRO A 17 8.36 -20.99 5.33
C PRO A 17 8.23 -19.73 6.18
N LEU A 18 9.08 -18.75 5.86
CA LEU A 18 9.08 -17.42 6.45
C LEU A 18 7.63 -16.99 6.52
N GLN A 19 7.16 -16.72 7.75
CA GLN A 19 5.80 -16.34 8.11
C GLN A 19 5.04 -15.87 6.89
N LYS A 20 4.02 -16.66 6.49
CA LYS A 20 3.14 -16.44 5.35
C LYS A 20 2.80 -14.95 5.30
N SER A 21 3.60 -14.18 4.58
CA SER A 21 3.39 -12.76 4.43
C SER A 21 2.03 -12.72 3.78
N GLU A 22 1.04 -12.11 4.45
CA GLU A 22 -0.30 -12.01 3.88
C GLU A 22 -0.11 -11.56 2.45
N VAL A 23 -0.52 -12.41 1.49
CA VAL A 23 -0.21 -12.21 0.08
C VAL A 23 -1.05 -11.01 -0.35
N MET A 24 -0.52 -9.81 -0.11
CA MET A 24 -1.18 -8.57 -0.42
C MET A 24 -1.02 -8.35 -1.91
N SER A 25 -2.15 -8.30 -2.60
CA SER A 25 -2.13 -7.96 -4.03
C SER A 25 -1.53 -6.56 -4.21
N LEU A 26 -0.78 -6.36 -5.30
CA LEU A 26 -0.26 -5.04 -5.67
C LEU A 26 -1.38 -4.00 -5.76
N LYS A 27 -2.59 -4.40 -6.18
CA LYS A 27 -3.78 -3.54 -6.23
C LYS A 27 -4.19 -3.04 -4.84
N THR A 28 -4.09 -3.88 -3.82
CA THR A 28 -4.37 -3.48 -2.42
C THR A 28 -3.27 -2.58 -1.90
N ALA A 29 -2.00 -2.93 -2.13
CA ALA A 29 -0.85 -2.15 -1.70
C ALA A 29 -0.89 -0.71 -2.25
N LYS A 30 -1.15 -0.56 -3.56
CA LYS A 30 -1.29 0.74 -4.22
C LYS A 30 -2.39 1.58 -3.58
N ARG A 31 -3.56 0.99 -3.31
CA ARG A 31 -4.70 1.71 -2.72
C ARG A 31 -4.40 2.24 -1.32
N ILE A 32 -3.71 1.45 -0.50
CA ILE A 32 -3.29 1.86 0.84
C ILE A 32 -2.33 3.04 0.72
N LEU A 33 -1.32 2.92 -0.13
CA LEU A 33 -0.33 3.97 -0.34
C LEU A 33 -0.97 5.27 -0.87
N GLU A 34 -1.84 5.17 -1.87
CA GLU A 34 -2.59 6.32 -2.42
C GLU A 34 -3.39 7.02 -1.32
N ARG A 35 -4.09 6.26 -0.47
CA ARG A 35 -4.84 6.79 0.66
C ARG A 35 -3.94 7.55 1.63
N GLU A 36 -2.82 6.96 2.03
CA GLU A 36 -1.89 7.58 2.98
C GLU A 36 -1.27 8.85 2.42
N LEU A 37 -0.84 8.85 1.17
CA LEU A 37 -0.22 10.01 0.54
C LEU A 37 -1.19 11.18 0.42
N VAL A 38 -2.43 10.92 -0.03
CA VAL A 38 -3.45 11.96 -0.15
C VAL A 38 -3.83 12.52 1.22
N GLN A 39 -3.95 11.68 2.26
CA GLN A 39 -4.22 12.14 3.63
C GLN A 39 -3.09 13.05 4.15
N LYS A 40 -1.83 12.61 4.02
CA LYS A 40 -0.67 13.39 4.46
C LYS A 40 -0.58 14.73 3.72
N ALA A 41 -0.83 14.75 2.42
CA ALA A 41 -0.86 15.97 1.63
C ALA A 41 -1.99 16.91 2.08
N TYR A 42 -3.18 16.35 2.38
CA TYR A 42 -4.32 17.11 2.87
C TYR A 42 -4.01 17.79 4.21
N GLU A 43 -3.43 17.08 5.17
CA GLU A 43 -3.03 17.61 6.47
C GLU A 43 -1.93 18.67 6.34
N ARG A 44 -0.89 18.40 5.55
CA ARG A 44 0.25 19.32 5.32
C ARG A 44 -0.20 20.64 4.72
N HIS A 45 -1.10 20.59 3.73
CA HIS A 45 -1.55 21.76 2.98
C HIS A 45 -2.91 22.30 3.44
N LYS A 46 -3.47 21.75 4.53
CA LYS A 46 -4.76 22.14 5.12
C LYS A 46 -5.88 22.21 4.07
N GLY A 47 -5.99 21.17 3.24
CA GLY A 47 -7.00 21.09 2.19
C GLY A 47 -6.79 22.03 0.99
N ASN A 48 -5.64 22.70 0.87
CA ASN A 48 -5.30 23.47 -0.33
C ASN A 48 -5.00 22.57 -1.52
N ILE A 49 -6.01 22.36 -2.36
CA ILE A 49 -5.96 21.48 -3.53
C ILE A 49 -4.82 21.83 -4.49
N SER A 50 -4.57 23.12 -4.77
CA SER A 50 -3.51 23.50 -5.73
C SER A 50 -2.12 23.09 -5.23
N LYS A 51 -1.87 23.22 -3.93
CA LYS A 51 -0.61 22.76 -3.32
C LYS A 51 -0.52 21.24 -3.25
N MET A 52 -1.65 20.57 -3.00
CA MET A 52 -1.70 19.10 -2.99
C MET A 52 -1.43 18.51 -4.37
N GLU A 53 -1.94 19.10 -5.44
CA GLU A 53 -1.63 18.68 -6.82
C GLU A 53 -0.14 18.78 -7.12
N GLU A 54 0.47 19.91 -6.78
CA GLU A 54 1.90 20.15 -6.99
C GLU A 54 2.76 19.18 -6.18
N ASP A 55 2.42 18.97 -4.91
CA ASP A 55 3.13 18.07 -4.00
C ASP A 55 3.01 16.59 -4.40
N LEU A 56 1.81 16.17 -4.82
CA LEU A 56 1.55 14.79 -5.26
C LEU A 56 1.95 14.55 -6.73
N GLY A 57 2.22 15.61 -7.50
CA GLY A 57 2.56 15.52 -8.92
C GLY A 57 1.42 15.00 -9.80
N ILE A 58 0.17 15.33 -9.45
CA ILE A 58 -1.03 14.87 -10.16
C ILE A 58 -1.98 16.03 -10.49
N SER A 59 -2.84 15.82 -11.48
CA SER A 59 -3.82 16.83 -11.90
C SER A 59 -5.02 16.96 -10.94
N ARG A 60 -5.71 18.13 -10.94
CA ARG A 60 -6.97 18.35 -10.20
C ARG A 60 -7.96 17.21 -10.38
N PRO A 61 -8.33 16.81 -11.62
CA PRO A 61 -9.30 15.73 -11.81
C PRO A 61 -8.88 14.45 -11.10
N THR A 62 -7.61 14.06 -11.22
CA THR A 62 -7.07 12.86 -10.57
C THR A 62 -7.13 12.96 -9.05
N LEU A 63 -6.77 14.12 -8.49
CA LEU A 63 -6.84 14.35 -7.05
C LEU A 63 -8.28 14.30 -6.53
N TYR A 64 -9.24 14.91 -7.24
CA TYR A 64 -10.66 14.81 -6.87
C TYR A 64 -11.19 13.39 -6.93
N GLU A 65 -10.83 12.61 -7.96
CA GLU A 65 -11.19 11.20 -8.05
C GLU A 65 -10.63 10.38 -6.87
N LEU A 66 -9.36 10.62 -6.51
CA LEU A 66 -8.73 9.95 -5.37
C LEU A 66 -9.41 10.35 -4.06
N MET A 67 -9.63 11.64 -3.81
CA MET A 67 -10.32 12.12 -2.62
C MET A 67 -11.73 11.52 -2.50
N GLY A 68 -12.46 11.43 -3.60
CA GLY A 68 -13.78 10.78 -3.66
C GLY A 68 -13.71 9.29 -3.33
N LYS A 69 -12.72 8.56 -3.86
CA LYS A 69 -12.50 7.12 -3.55
C LYS A 69 -12.14 6.87 -2.08
N ILE A 70 -11.43 7.81 -1.45
CA ILE A 70 -10.92 7.66 -0.08
C ILE A 70 -11.91 8.22 0.96
N GLY A 71 -12.87 9.04 0.54
CA GLY A 71 -13.86 9.67 1.41
C GLY A 71 -13.37 10.95 2.10
N ILE A 72 -12.33 11.59 1.58
CA ILE A 72 -11.84 12.86 2.11
C ILE A 72 -12.75 13.98 1.59
N ARG A 73 -13.45 14.65 2.50
CA ARG A 73 -14.25 15.84 2.21
C ARG A 73 -13.49 17.06 2.72
N ARG A 74 -13.60 18.18 1.99
CA ARG A 74 -13.15 19.45 2.52
C ARG A 74 -13.99 19.78 3.76
N GLU A 75 -13.34 20.08 4.87
CA GLU A 75 -14.00 20.81 5.95
C GLU A 75 -14.16 22.25 5.47
N GLU A 76 -15.41 22.74 5.46
CA GLU A 76 -15.78 24.12 5.13
C GLU A 76 -15.44 25.08 6.27
#